data_AF-A0A9E2AS62-F1
#
_entry.id   AF-A0A9E2AS62-F1
#
_cell.length_a   1.000
_cell.length_b   1.000
_cell.length_c   1.000
_cell.angle_alpha   90.00
_cell.angle_beta   90.00
_cell.angle_gamma   90.00
#
_symmetry.space_group_name_H-M   'P 1'
#
loop_
_entity.id
_entity.type
_entity.pdbx_description
1 polymer ?
#
loop_
_entity_poly.entity_id
_entity_poly.type
_entity_poly.pdbx_seq_one_letter_code
_entity_poly.pdbx_strand_id
1 'polypeptide(L)'
;MRTTLMIIGFITGILALVMNYLPFGTLGFAPVLLTMLMAILVWKMARKENRGVVASKILMGLAVLSLALAVYQSAFNENIVEEDAETIQKEEESLEDAKKELEDLEIDE
;
A
#
# COMPACT_ATOMS: atom_id res chain seq x y z
N MET A 1 -23.50 -17.97 1.66
CA MET A 1 -22.73 -17.03 2.52
C MET A 1 -21.25 -17.37 2.58
N ARG A 2 -20.85 -18.58 3.01
CA ARG A 2 -19.43 -18.97 3.09
C ARG A 2 -18.68 -18.90 1.76
N THR A 3 -19.26 -19.42 0.67
CA THR A 3 -18.67 -19.39 -0.68
C THR A 3 -18.47 -17.97 -1.19
N THR A 4 -19.45 -17.10 -0.95
CA THR A 4 -19.38 -15.67 -1.29
C THR A 4 -18.26 -14.97 -0.54
N LEU A 5 -18.15 -15.21 0.79
CA LEU A 5 -17.06 -14.67 1.61
C LEU A 5 -15.69 -15.21 1.18
N MET A 6 -15.60 -16.48 0.76
CA MET A 6 -14.37 -17.05 0.20
C MET A 6 -13.98 -16.35 -1.10
N ILE A 7 -14.92 -16.19 -2.04
CA ILE A 7 -14.63 -15.54 -3.34
C ILE A 7 -14.19 -14.10 -3.12
N ILE A 8 -14.92 -13.34 -2.27
CA ILE A 8 -14.56 -11.97 -1.92
C ILE A 8 -13.17 -11.94 -1.28
N GLY A 9 -12.93 -12.77 -0.26
CA GLY A 9 -11.63 -12.82 0.42
C GLY A 9 -10.49 -13.19 -0.52
N PHE A 10 -10.73 -14.07 -1.49
CA PHE A 10 -9.71 -14.46 -2.48
C PHE A 10 -9.39 -13.30 -3.43
N ILE A 11 -10.41 -12.62 -3.94
CA ILE A 11 -10.25 -11.44 -4.81
C ILE A 11 -9.54 -10.32 -4.07
N THR A 12 -9.96 -10.02 -2.83
CA THR A 12 -9.31 -9.00 -1.99
C THR A 12 -7.86 -9.38 -1.67
N GLY A 13 -7.57 -10.65 -1.41
CA GLY A 13 -6.21 -11.11 -1.15
C GLY A 13 -5.28 -11.01 -2.37
N ILE A 14 -5.79 -11.30 -3.56
CA ILE A 14 -5.05 -11.06 -4.80
C ILE A 14 -4.81 -9.56 -4.99
N LEU A 15 -5.84 -8.72 -4.78
CA LEU A 15 -5.69 -7.27 -4.83
C LEU A 15 -4.65 -6.77 -3.82
N ALA A 16 -4.63 -7.31 -2.59
CA ALA A 16 -3.65 -6.96 -1.57
C ALA A 16 -2.21 -7.27 -2.03
N LEU A 17 -1.99 -8.43 -2.67
CA LEU A 17 -0.70 -8.78 -3.24
C LEU A 17 -0.27 -7.81 -4.34
N VAL A 18 -1.16 -7.50 -5.29
CA VAL A 18 -0.87 -6.57 -6.39
C VAL A 18 -0.58 -5.17 -5.86
N MET A 19 -1.39 -4.68 -4.92
CA MET A 19 -1.28 -3.34 -4.35
C MET A 19 -0.02 -3.17 -3.50
N ASN A 20 0.47 -4.26 -2.91
CA ASN A 20 1.74 -4.30 -2.18
C ASN A 20 2.97 -4.51 -3.08
N TYR A 21 2.78 -4.97 -4.33
CA TYR A 21 3.84 -5.07 -5.31
C TYR A 21 4.08 -3.74 -6.03
N LEU A 22 3.03 -2.93 -6.21
CA LEU A 22 3.17 -1.57 -6.72
C LEU A 22 3.70 -0.63 -5.62
N PRO A 23 4.50 0.39 -5.98
CA PRO A 23 5.01 1.39 -5.04
C PRO A 23 3.92 2.41 -4.67
N PHE A 24 2.73 1.95 -4.29
CA PHE A 24 1.67 2.80 -3.73
C PHE A 24 1.93 3.18 -2.27
N GLY A 25 3.10 2.84 -1.72
CA GLY A 25 3.47 3.05 -0.33
C GLY A 25 2.50 2.37 0.63
N THR A 26 2.04 3.10 1.64
CA THR A 26 1.19 2.57 2.71
C THR A 26 -0.24 2.20 2.29
N LEU A 27 -0.68 2.54 1.07
CA LEU A 27 -2.00 2.18 0.56
C LEU A 27 -2.21 0.66 0.44
N GLY A 28 -1.12 -0.11 0.31
CA GLY A 28 -1.15 -1.58 0.29
C GLY A 28 -1.67 -2.20 1.59
N PHE A 29 -1.64 -1.51 2.74
CA PHE A 29 -2.08 -2.06 4.03
C PHE A 29 -3.61 -2.21 4.16
N ALA A 30 -4.39 -1.35 3.53
CA ALA A 30 -5.85 -1.38 3.63
C ALA A 30 -6.47 -2.71 3.14
N PRO A 31 -6.16 -3.20 1.93
CA PRO A 31 -6.68 -4.50 1.47
C PRO A 31 -6.08 -5.69 2.25
N VAL A 32 -4.87 -5.57 2.79
CA VAL A 32 -4.27 -6.61 3.66
C VAL A 32 -5.08 -6.80 4.94
N LEU A 33 -5.43 -5.71 5.63
CA LEU A 33 -6.27 -5.74 6.82
C LEU A 33 -7.66 -6.29 6.53
N LEU A 34 -8.26 -5.89 5.40
CA LEU A 34 -9.57 -6.39 4.98
C LEU A 34 -9.54 -7.90 4.72
N THR A 35 -8.49 -8.38 4.04
CA THR A 35 -8.29 -9.81 3.75
C THR A 35 -8.10 -10.61 5.04
N MET A 36 -7.35 -10.08 6.00
CA MET A 36 -7.15 -10.70 7.31
C MET A 36 -8.49 -10.89 8.05
N LEU A 37 -9.34 -9.85 8.09
CA LEU A 37 -10.65 -9.93 8.73
C LEU A 37 -11.56 -10.97 8.04
N MET A 38 -11.60 -10.98 6.71
CA MET A 38 -12.33 -11.97 5.93
C MET A 38 -11.85 -13.40 6.21
N ALA A 39 -10.53 -13.62 6.28
CA ALA A 39 -9.96 -14.93 6.58
C ALA A 39 -10.38 -15.44 7.97
N ILE A 40 -10.37 -14.58 8.99
CA ILE A 40 -10.80 -14.93 10.36
C ILE A 40 -12.29 -15.27 10.39
N LEU A 41 -13.13 -14.49 9.70
CA LEU A 41 -14.57 -14.74 9.62
C LEU A 41 -14.89 -16.07 8.93
N VAL A 42 -14.24 -16.34 7.79
CA VAL A 42 -14.40 -17.61 7.06
C VAL A 42 -13.93 -18.79 7.89
N TRP A 43 -12.83 -18.64 8.64
CA TRP A 43 -12.30 -19.70 9.51
C TRP A 43 -13.26 -20.03 10.66
N LYS A 44 -13.82 -19.02 11.34
CA LYS A 44 -14.84 -19.22 12.37
C LYS A 44 -16.07 -19.93 11.82
N MET A 45 -16.53 -19.55 10.62
CA MET A 45 -17.70 -20.17 9.99
C MET A 45 -17.42 -21.62 9.55
N ALA A 46 -16.24 -21.89 9.00
CA ALA A 46 -15.83 -23.23 8.58
C ALA A 46 -15.76 -24.21 9.75
N ARG A 47 -15.31 -23.75 10.94
CA ARG A 47 -15.28 -24.55 12.17
C ARG A 47 -16.68 -24.94 12.65
N LYS A 48 -17.68 -24.07 12.44
CA LYS A 48 -19.08 -24.30 12.83
C LYS A 48 -19.79 -25.31 11.93
N GLU A 49 -19.42 -25.39 10.65
CA GLU A 49 -20.09 -26.26 9.67
C GLU A 49 -19.50 -27.68 9.57
N ASN A 50 -18.41 -27.99 10.28
CA ASN A 50 -17.71 -29.29 10.26
C ASN A 50 -17.38 -29.81 8.83
N ARG A 51 -17.28 -28.89 7.87
CA ARG A 51 -16.98 -29.15 6.46
C ARG A 51 -15.53 -28.78 6.17
N GLY A 52 -14.94 -29.43 5.16
CA GLY A 52 -13.52 -29.34 4.81
C GLY A 52 -12.94 -27.93 4.92
N VAL A 53 -11.99 -27.77 5.86
CA VAL A 53 -11.32 -26.49 6.18
C VAL A 53 -10.21 -26.12 5.21
N VAL A 54 -9.97 -26.93 4.16
CA VAL A 54 -8.85 -26.78 3.22
C VAL A 54 -8.86 -25.39 2.56
N ALA A 55 -9.99 -24.97 2.00
CA ALA A 55 -10.11 -23.66 1.35
C ALA A 55 -9.92 -22.48 2.33
N SER A 56 -10.38 -22.63 3.58
CA SER A 56 -10.18 -21.60 4.60
C SER A 56 -8.72 -21.51 5.04
N LYS A 57 -8.00 -22.63 5.10
CA LYS A 57 -6.56 -22.67 5.41
C LYS A 57 -5.75 -22.00 4.30
N ILE A 58 -6.11 -22.21 3.03
CA ILE A 58 -5.45 -21.55 1.89
C ILE A 58 -5.62 -20.03 1.99
N LEU A 59 -6.85 -19.56 2.21
CA LEU A 59 -7.14 -18.13 2.35
C LEU A 59 -6.36 -17.49 3.51
N MET A 60 -6.25 -18.20 4.64
CA MET A 60 -5.51 -17.73 5.79
C MET A 60 -4.00 -17.71 5.54
N GLY A 61 -3.45 -18.68 4.82
CA GLY A 61 -2.06 -18.66 4.37
C GLY A 61 -1.76 -17.48 3.44
N LEU A 62 -2.68 -17.19 2.51
CA LEU A 62 -2.57 -16.04 1.60
C LEU A 62 -2.57 -14.71 2.38
N ALA A 63 -3.42 -14.57 3.40
CA ALA A 63 -3.47 -13.37 4.24
C ALA A 63 -2.16 -13.16 5.02
N VAL A 64 -1.60 -14.23 5.60
CA VAL A 64 -0.32 -14.15 6.33
C VAL A 64 0.84 -13.81 5.39
N LEU A 65 0.88 -14.42 4.19
CA LEU A 65 1.88 -14.08 3.17
C LEU A 65 1.78 -12.62 2.75
N SER A 66 0.57 -12.13 2.50
CA SER A 66 0.35 -10.74 2.12
C SER A 66 0.76 -9.77 3.23
N LEU A 67 0.49 -10.11 4.50
CA LEU A 67 0.95 -9.33 5.66
C LEU A 67 2.48 -9.30 5.75
N ALA A 68 3.14 -10.46 5.60
CA ALA A 68 4.60 -10.53 5.66
C ALA A 68 5.26 -9.68 4.56
N LEU A 69 4.69 -9.70 3.35
CA LEU A 69 5.14 -8.84 2.26
C LEU A 69 4.92 -7.36 2.56
N ALA A 70 3.80 -6.99 3.18
CA ALA A 70 3.51 -5.59 3.54
C ALA A 70 4.46 -5.06 4.62
N VAL A 71 4.75 -5.89 5.64
CA VAL A 71 5.75 -5.57 6.66
C VAL A 71 7.14 -5.47 6.04
N TYR A 72 7.50 -6.38 5.13
CA TYR A 72 8.78 -6.31 4.42
C TYR A 72 8.91 -5.01 3.61
N GLN A 73 7.88 -4.68 2.82
CA GLN A 73 7.89 -3.45 2.04
C GLN A 73 8.01 -2.22 2.97
N SER A 74 7.24 -2.19 4.06
CA SER A 74 7.26 -1.06 5.00
C SER A 74 8.56 -0.94 5.81
N ALA A 75 9.26 -2.03 6.07
CA ALA A 75 10.47 -2.04 6.89
C ALA A 75 11.76 -1.86 6.07
N PHE A 76 11.75 -2.26 4.80
CA PHE A 76 12.94 -2.27 3.93
C PHE A 76 12.86 -1.27 2.77
N ASN A 77 11.68 -0.85 2.32
CA ASN A 77 11.60 0.38 1.52
C ASN A 77 11.66 1.53 2.52
N GLU A 78 12.86 2.09 2.68
CA GLU A 78 12.96 3.46 3.14
C GLU A 78 12.07 4.29 2.20
N ASN A 79 11.15 5.07 2.77
CA ASN A 79 10.59 6.23 2.08
C ASN A 79 11.74 7.24 1.93
N ILE A 80 12.78 6.87 1.18
CA ILE A 80 13.67 7.83 0.58
C ILE A 80 12.72 8.57 -0.35
N VAL A 81 12.24 9.72 0.12
CA VAL A 81 11.97 10.81 -0.79
C VAL A 81 13.31 10.95 -1.48
N GLU A 82 13.49 10.31 -2.63
CA GLU A 82 14.56 10.69 -3.54
C GLU A 82 14.29 12.18 -3.70
N GLU A 83 15.12 13.01 -3.05
CA GLU A 83 15.16 14.43 -3.32
C GLU A 83 15.47 14.49 -4.81
N ASP A 84 14.40 14.62 -5.59
CA ASP A 84 14.47 14.61 -7.03
C ASP A 84 15.35 15.80 -7.37
N ALA A 85 16.59 15.55 -7.76
CA ALA A 85 17.60 16.58 -7.91
C ALA A 85 17.13 17.65 -8.92
N GLU A 86 16.24 17.27 -9.83
CA GLU A 86 15.53 18.15 -10.75
C GLU A 86 14.54 19.08 -10.05
N THR A 87 13.84 18.61 -9.01
CA THR A 87 12.94 19.43 -8.19
C THR A 87 13.71 20.43 -7.33
N ILE A 88 14.82 20.02 -6.70
CA ILE A 88 15.68 20.95 -5.94
C ILE A 88 16.32 21.99 -6.85
N GLN A 89 16.84 21.59 -8.01
CA GLN A 89 17.40 22.53 -8.99
C GLN A 89 16.36 23.53 -9.48
N LYS A 90 15.13 23.07 -9.75
CA LYS A 90 14.04 23.96 -10.18
C LYS A 90 13.58 24.91 -9.08
N GLU A 91 13.62 24.49 -7.82
CA GLU A 91 13.30 25.34 -6.68
C GLU A 91 14.40 26.39 -6.44
N GLU A 92 15.67 26.02 -6.58
CA GLU A 92 16.81 26.96 -6.57
C GLU A 92 16.76 27.95 -7.73
N GLU A 93 16.51 27.48 -8.96
CA GLU A 93 16.38 28.33 -10.15
C GLU A 93 15.20 29.29 -10.01
N SER A 94 14.05 28.83 -9.49
CA SER A 94 12.90 29.68 -9.21
C SER A 94 13.17 30.73 -8.13
N LEU A 95 14.00 30.42 -7.13
CA LEU A 95 14.41 31.39 -6.10
C LEU A 95 15.41 32.41 -6.66
N GLU A 96 16.32 31.98 -7.53
CA GLU A 96 17.28 32.87 -8.19
C GLU A 96 16.59 33.82 -9.18
N ASP A 97 15.64 33.32 -9.97
CA ASP A 97 14.81 34.12 -10.86
C ASP A 97 13.95 35.12 -10.09
N ALA A 98 13.33 34.71 -8.98
CA ALA A 98 12.57 35.62 -8.12
C ALA A 98 13.45 36.71 -7.49
N LYS A 99 14.70 36.39 -7.12
CA LYS A 99 15.66 37.40 -6.65
C LYS A 99 16.03 38.38 -7.75
N LYS A 100 16.30 37.91 -8.97
CA LYS A 100 16.56 38.79 -10.12
C LYS A 100 15.39 39.69 -10.43
N GLU A 101 14.17 39.15 -10.42
CA GLU A 101 12.97 39.94 -10.66
C GLU A 101 12.78 41.03 -9.59
N LEU A 102 13.11 40.73 -8.32
CA LEU A 102 13.11 41.71 -7.25
C LEU A 102 14.24 42.75 -7.37
N GLU A 103 15.45 42.33 -7.75
CA GLU A 103 16.59 43.24 -8.00
C GLU A 103 16.30 44.18 -9.17
N ASP A 104 15.72 43.68 -10.26
CA ASP A 104 15.32 44.49 -11.42
C ASP A 104 14.19 45.48 -11.07
N LEU A 105 13.31 45.13 -10.12
CA LEU A 105 12.26 46.03 -9.60
C LEU A 105 12.80 47.11 -8.65
N GLU A 106 13.95 46.89 -8.00
CA GLU A 106 14.58 47.86 -7.09
C GLU A 106 15.46 48.90 -7.81
N ILE A 107 15.68 48.80 -9.13
CA ILE A 107 16.53 49.72 -9.92
C ILE A 107 15.78 50.98 -10.41
N ASP A 108 14.47 51.09 -10.17
CA ASP A 108 13.62 52.24 -10.58
C ASP A 108 13.48 53.34 -9.49
N GLU A 109 14.57 53.72 -8.81
CA GLU A 109 14.69 54.97 -8.02
C GLU A 109 15.86 55.87 -8.47
#